data_AF-A0A3B9DSX3-F1
#
_entry.id   AF-A0A3B9DSX3-F1
#
_cell.length_a   1.000
_cell.length_b   1.000
_cell.length_c   1.000
_cell.angle_alpha   90.00
_cell.angle_beta   90.00
_cell.angle_gamma   90.00
#
_symmetry.space_group_name_H-M   'P 1'
#
loop_
_entity.id
_entity.type
_entity.pdbx_description
1 polymer ?
#
loop_
_entity_poly.entity_id
_entity_poly.type
_entity_poly.pdbx_seq_one_letter_code
_entity_poly.pdbx_strand_id
1 'polypeptide(L)'
;MLTQNHESVLPDFYGLTTSFRTDRLKPGAIVLAKESDIVKYAHGNYGEGTWTYFGGHDPEDPEHQIGDPPTNLDLHRSSPGYRLILNNVLFPAARKQQLKT
;
A
#
# COMPACT_ATOMS: atom_id res chain seq x y z
N MET A 1 9.73 -8.61 3.87
CA MET A 1 9.08 -9.08 2.62
C MET A 1 8.09 -8.05 2.10
N LEU A 2 7.25 -7.44 2.94
CA LEU A 2 6.19 -6.50 2.55
C LEU A 2 6.65 -5.03 2.38
N THR A 3 7.94 -4.81 2.11
CA THR A 3 8.52 -3.48 1.87
C THR A 3 9.43 -3.48 0.65
N GLN A 4 9.25 -4.47 -0.26
CA GLN A 4 10.12 -4.62 -1.42
C GLN A 4 9.89 -3.48 -2.42
N ASN A 5 10.78 -2.52 -2.37
CA ASN A 5 10.80 -1.36 -3.24
C ASN A 5 12.24 -0.94 -3.56
N HIS A 6 12.39 -0.16 -4.63
CA HIS A 6 13.64 0.50 -5.00
C HIS A 6 13.82 1.85 -4.29
N GLU A 7 12.73 2.42 -3.75
CA GLU A 7 12.74 3.62 -2.93
C GLU A 7 12.51 3.30 -1.45
N SER A 8 13.13 4.07 -0.56
CA SER A 8 12.96 3.95 0.90
C SER A 8 12.00 4.99 1.49
N VAL A 9 11.69 6.04 0.73
CA VAL A 9 10.77 7.12 1.06
C VAL A 9 9.85 7.33 -0.13
N LEU A 10 8.57 7.57 0.12
CA LEU A 10 7.56 7.77 -0.92
C LEU A 10 6.98 9.19 -0.80
N PRO A 11 6.53 9.78 -1.91
CA PRO A 11 5.65 10.94 -1.86
C PRO A 11 4.43 10.66 -0.99
N ASP A 12 3.97 11.69 -0.28
CA ASP A 12 2.77 11.56 0.54
C ASP A 12 1.48 11.61 -0.30
N PHE A 13 0.39 11.09 0.27
CA PHE A 13 -0.92 11.09 -0.36
C PHE A 13 -1.74 12.28 0.10
N TYR A 14 -2.37 12.97 -0.85
CA TYR A 14 -3.36 13.97 -0.54
C TYR A 14 -4.68 13.32 -0.09
N GLY A 15 -5.37 13.96 0.84
CA GLY A 15 -6.68 13.52 1.32
C GLY A 15 -6.86 13.56 2.83
N LEU A 16 -8.12 13.63 3.24
CA LEU A 16 -8.52 13.56 4.64
C LEU A 16 -8.56 12.09 5.09
N THR A 17 -8.17 11.81 6.34
CA THR A 17 -8.26 10.48 6.96
C THR A 17 -7.49 9.34 6.24
N THR A 18 -6.35 9.66 5.63
CA THR A 18 -5.44 8.69 4.96
C THR A 18 -4.42 8.04 5.89
N SER A 19 -4.62 8.13 7.21
CA SER A 19 -3.63 7.67 8.17
C SER A 19 -4.19 7.35 9.55
N PHE A 20 -3.42 6.59 10.32
CA PHE A 20 -3.69 6.28 11.72
C PHE A 20 -2.62 6.89 12.63
N ARG A 21 -3.00 7.26 13.85
CA ARG A 21 -1.99 7.53 14.88
C ARG A 21 -1.38 6.23 15.37
N THR A 22 -0.06 6.22 15.59
CA THR A 22 0.70 5.04 16.03
C THR A 22 0.16 4.48 17.35
N ASP A 23 -0.20 5.36 18.29
CA ASP A 23 -0.73 5.01 19.61
C ASP A 23 -2.18 4.45 19.59
N ARG A 24 -2.83 4.48 18.43
CA ARG A 24 -4.19 3.95 18.23
C ARG A 24 -4.22 2.65 17.45
N LEU A 25 -3.06 2.14 17.01
CA LEU A 25 -2.99 0.86 16.33
C LEU A 25 -3.27 -0.30 17.30
N LYS A 26 -4.00 -1.30 16.81
CA LYS A 26 -4.26 -2.51 17.58
C LYS A 26 -2.94 -3.26 17.86
N PRO A 27 -2.78 -3.86 19.04
CA PRO A 27 -1.69 -4.80 19.28
C PRO A 27 -1.62 -5.87 18.19
N GLY A 28 -0.43 -6.13 17.66
CA GLY A 28 -0.20 -7.08 16.57
C GLY A 28 -0.29 -6.49 15.15
N ALA A 29 -0.71 -5.23 15.00
CA ALA A 29 -0.51 -4.52 13.74
C ALA A 29 0.98 -4.28 13.51
N ILE A 30 1.46 -4.61 12.31
CA ILE A 30 2.83 -4.38 11.85
C ILE A 30 2.85 -3.06 11.09
N VAL A 31 3.66 -2.11 11.57
CA VAL A 31 3.90 -0.84 10.87
C VAL A 31 4.95 -1.06 9.80
N LEU A 32 4.59 -0.82 8.54
CA LEU A 32 5.45 -0.97 7.38
C LEU A 32 6.00 0.37 6.87
N ALA A 33 5.25 1.47 7.03
CA ALA A 33 5.74 2.83 6.82
C ALA A 33 5.01 3.83 7.71
N LYS A 34 5.76 4.83 8.20
CA LYS A 34 5.28 5.88 9.07
C LYS A 34 5.97 7.20 8.78
N GLU A 35 5.29 8.29 9.13
CA GLU A 35 5.84 9.63 9.21
C GLU A 35 5.59 10.16 10.63
N SER A 36 6.67 10.37 11.39
CA SER A 36 6.58 10.73 12.81
C SER A 36 5.69 9.77 13.61
N ASP A 37 4.58 10.26 14.17
CA ASP A 37 3.61 9.50 14.96
C ASP A 37 2.43 8.98 14.14
N ILE A 38 2.46 9.15 12.82
CA ILE A 38 1.38 8.79 11.90
C ILE A 38 1.81 7.59 11.05
N VAL A 39 0.93 6.60 10.92
CA VAL A 39 1.12 5.38 10.14
C VAL A 39 0.24 5.41 8.91
N LYS A 40 0.85 5.24 7.74
CA LYS A 40 0.17 5.21 6.43
C LYS A 40 0.29 3.86 5.73
N TYR A 41 1.19 2.99 6.20
CA TYR A 41 1.28 1.63 5.69
C TYR A 41 1.39 0.64 6.85
N ALA A 42 0.38 -0.21 7.00
CA ALA A 42 0.28 -1.20 8.06
C ALA A 42 -0.25 -2.53 7.53
N HIS A 43 0.10 -3.61 8.22
CA HIS A 43 -0.28 -4.96 7.84
C HIS A 43 -0.54 -5.80 9.08
N GLY A 44 -1.30 -6.89 8.94
CA GLY A 44 -1.45 -7.87 9.99
C GLY A 44 -2.19 -9.11 9.55
N ASN A 45 -2.28 -10.09 10.45
CA ASN A 45 -3.03 -11.32 10.23
C ASN A 45 -4.47 -11.15 10.72
N TYR A 46 -5.42 -11.82 10.07
CA TYR A 46 -6.79 -11.96 10.53
C TYR A 46 -7.37 -13.30 10.10
N GLY A 47 -7.63 -14.19 11.07
CA GLY A 47 -8.03 -15.57 10.79
C GLY A 47 -6.96 -16.31 9.99
N GLU A 48 -7.36 -16.95 8.90
CA GLU A 48 -6.47 -17.64 7.95
C GLU A 48 -5.87 -16.71 6.89
N GLY A 49 -6.21 -15.42 6.93
CA GLY A 49 -5.78 -14.42 5.97
C GLY A 49 -4.93 -13.31 6.57
N THR A 50 -4.66 -12.31 5.73
CA THR A 50 -3.95 -11.09 6.12
C THR A 50 -4.74 -9.87 5.66
N TRP A 51 -4.49 -8.73 6.31
CA TRP A 51 -5.01 -7.44 5.91
C TRP A 51 -3.84 -6.47 5.71
N THR A 52 -4.01 -5.55 4.76
CA THR A 52 -3.07 -4.47 4.52
C THR A 52 -3.83 -3.17 4.41
N TYR A 53 -3.37 -2.15 5.14
CA TYR A 53 -3.76 -0.77 4.97
C TYR A 53 -2.62 -0.01 4.33
N PHE A 54 -2.82 0.50 3.12
CA PHE A 54 -1.93 1.45 2.46
C PHE A 54 -2.75 2.70 2.16
N GLY A 55 -2.50 3.78 2.90
CA GLY A 55 -3.31 4.99 2.88
C GLY A 55 -3.15 5.76 1.57
N GLY A 56 -4.15 6.60 1.28
CA GLY A 56 -4.20 7.41 0.06
C GLY A 56 -5.13 6.87 -1.02
N HIS A 57 -5.16 7.56 -2.15
CA HIS A 57 -5.94 7.18 -3.33
C HIS A 57 -5.05 6.48 -4.35
N ASP A 58 -4.61 7.20 -5.38
CA ASP A 58 -3.68 6.71 -6.38
C ASP A 58 -2.25 7.19 -6.02
N PRO A 59 -1.24 6.30 -5.96
CA PRO A 59 0.13 6.71 -5.69
C PRO A 59 0.76 7.66 -6.72
N GLU A 60 0.29 7.62 -7.97
CA GLU A 60 0.80 8.45 -9.07
C GLU A 60 -0.17 9.57 -9.46
N ASP A 61 -1.34 9.59 -8.83
CA ASP A 61 -2.28 10.70 -8.86
C ASP A 61 -2.84 10.99 -7.45
N PRO A 62 -2.03 11.53 -6.52
CA PRO A 62 -2.44 11.71 -5.14
C PRO A 62 -3.62 12.68 -4.97
N GLU A 63 -3.78 13.63 -5.88
CA GLU A 63 -4.79 14.69 -5.86
C GLU A 63 -6.02 14.36 -6.71
N HIS A 64 -6.20 13.11 -7.15
CA HIS A 64 -7.28 12.68 -8.04
C HIS A 64 -8.66 13.20 -7.59
N GLN A 65 -9.31 13.98 -8.44
CA GLN A 65 -10.64 14.56 -8.19
C GLN A 65 -11.75 13.75 -8.85
N ILE A 66 -12.98 13.95 -8.37
CA ILE A 66 -14.15 13.32 -8.97
C ILE A 66 -14.34 13.83 -10.39
N GLY A 67 -14.25 12.92 -11.37
CA GLY A 67 -14.42 13.22 -12.79
C GLY A 67 -13.10 13.29 -13.58
N ASP A 68 -11.96 13.21 -12.90
CA ASP A 68 -10.66 13.12 -13.56
C ASP A 68 -10.55 11.81 -14.35
N PRO A 69 -9.84 11.80 -15.50
CA PRO A 69 -9.59 10.58 -16.24
C PRO A 69 -8.76 9.61 -15.39
N PRO A 70 -8.91 8.29 -15.59
CA PRO A 70 -8.11 7.32 -14.86
C PRO A 70 -6.61 7.48 -15.18
N THR A 71 -5.77 7.24 -14.18
CA THR A 71 -4.32 7.28 -14.32
C THR A 71 -3.84 6.34 -15.42
N ASN A 72 -3.03 6.85 -16.33
CA ASN A 72 -2.44 6.04 -17.39
C ASN A 72 -1.21 5.30 -16.87
N LEU A 73 -1.40 4.05 -16.43
CA LEU A 73 -0.36 3.20 -15.85
C LEU A 73 0.87 3.00 -16.75
N ASP A 74 0.73 3.11 -18.07
CA ASP A 74 1.85 2.97 -19.01
C ASP A 74 2.92 4.05 -18.81
N LEU A 75 2.55 5.20 -18.24
CA LEU A 75 3.46 6.31 -17.91
C LEU A 75 4.22 6.08 -16.59
N HIS A 76 3.82 5.09 -15.78
CA HIS A 76 4.30 4.91 -14.40
C HIS A 76 4.92 3.52 -14.15
N ARG A 77 5.63 2.97 -15.15
CA ARG A 77 6.25 1.62 -15.07
C ARG A 77 7.24 1.43 -13.92
N SER A 78 7.85 2.52 -13.45
CA SER A 78 8.78 2.53 -12.32
C SER A 78 8.17 3.11 -11.04
N SER A 79 6.85 3.31 -10.96
CA SER A 79 6.19 3.83 -9.77
C SER A 79 6.57 3.03 -8.52
N PRO A 80 7.12 3.67 -7.48
CA PRO A 80 7.37 2.99 -6.23
C PRO A 80 6.06 2.67 -5.51
N GLY A 81 5.04 3.52 -5.58
CA GLY A 81 3.74 3.27 -4.96
C GLY A 81 3.03 2.04 -5.53
N TYR A 82 2.89 1.94 -6.85
CA TYR A 82 2.30 0.77 -7.49
C TYR A 82 3.12 -0.51 -7.26
N ARG A 83 4.46 -0.41 -7.19
CA ARG A 83 5.31 -1.55 -6.85
C ARG A 83 5.05 -2.09 -5.45
N LEU A 84 4.80 -1.24 -4.46
CA LEU A 84 4.40 -1.72 -3.13
C LEU A 84 3.08 -2.48 -3.19
N ILE A 85 2.09 -1.96 -3.91
CA ILE A 85 0.78 -2.61 -4.06
C ILE A 85 0.97 -3.99 -4.71
N LEU A 86 1.68 -4.05 -5.84
CA LEU A 86 1.89 -5.30 -6.56
C LEU A 86 2.69 -6.32 -5.74
N ASN A 87 3.88 -5.93 -5.27
CA ASN A 87 4.83 -6.85 -4.64
C ASN A 87 4.39 -7.30 -3.24
N ASN A 88 3.73 -6.40 -2.50
CA ASN A 88 3.50 -6.61 -1.08
C ASN A 88 2.02 -6.79 -0.73
N VAL A 89 1.10 -6.51 -1.64
CA VAL A 89 -0.34 -6.71 -1.40
C VAL A 89 -0.89 -7.77 -2.35
N LEU A 90 -0.74 -7.59 -3.65
CA LEU A 90 -1.41 -8.44 -4.64
C LEU A 90 -0.70 -9.77 -4.86
N PHE A 91 0.63 -9.80 -5.06
CA PHE A 91 1.35 -11.06 -5.25
C PHE A 91 1.30 -11.99 -4.02
N PRO A 92 1.43 -11.51 -2.78
CA PRO A 92 1.28 -12.37 -1.61
C PRO A 92 -0.14 -12.92 -1.44
N ALA A 93 -1.16 -12.18 -1.90
CA ALA A 93 -2.56 -12.61 -1.85
C ALA A 93 -2.97 -13.51 -3.04
N ALA A 94 -2.16 -13.59 -4.09
CA ALA A 94 -2.46 -14.38 -5.26
C ALA A 94 -2.39 -15.89 -4.94
N ARG A 95 -3.42 -16.64 -5.36
CA ARG A 95 -3.36 -18.11 -5.30
C ARG A 95 -2.33 -18.59 -6.31
N LYS A 96 -1.35 -19.37 -5.83
CA LYS A 96 -0.42 -20.06 -6.73
C LYS A 96 -1.21 -21.00 -7.64
N GLN A 97 -1.01 -20.87 -8.95
CA GLN A 97 -1.52 -21.87 -9.88
C GLN A 97 -0.80 -23.20 -9.61
N GLN A 98 -1.57 -24.27 -9.48
CA GLN A 98 -1.00 -25.61 -9.41
C GLN A 98 -0.41 -25.93 -10.78
N LEU A 99 0.92 -26.14 -10.81
CA LEU A 99 1.59 -26.60 -12.02
C LEU A 99 1.05 -27.99 -12.34
N LYS A 100 0.63 -28.22 -13.59
CA LYS A 100 0.33 -29.57 -14.06
C LYS A 100 1.65 -30.33 -14.09
N THR A 101 1.83 -31.28 -13.17
CA THR A 101 2.83 -32.34 -13.27
C THR A 101 2.42 -33.36 -14.31
#